data_AF-A0A945QWF7-F1
#
_entry.id   AF-A0A945QWF7-F1
#
_cell.length_a   1.000
_cell.length_b   1.000
_cell.length_c   1.000
_cell.angle_alpha   90.00
_cell.angle_beta   90.00
_cell.angle_gamma   90.00
#
_symmetry.space_group_name_H-M   'P 1'
#
loop_
_entity.id
_entity.type
_entity.pdbx_description
1 polymer ?
#
loop_
_entity_poly.entity_id
_entity_poly.type
_entity_poly.pdbx_seq_one_letter_code
_entity_poly.pdbx_strand_id
1 'polypeptide(L)'
;MRFPLTVRLDDSDTHIFERAAEGGEWAIPGSFVFSNLSADDLTGKTGQAFSLGFLGLASFGWSSLVKVGEMPDAEYETLANSLALHFVARYGAPDIESALPAAREELEFATGLCEHPLNSIIAVDRTLGDDGIREQFRLVAAPQSQPVP
;
A
#
# COMPACT_ATOMS: atom_id res chain seq x y z
N MET A 1 0.08 -1.41 17.13
CA MET A 1 0.25 -2.55 16.18
C MET A 1 1.40 -2.33 15.17
N ARG A 2 1.71 -3.31 14.31
CA ARG A 2 2.66 -3.14 13.18
C ARG A 2 1.90 -2.89 11.88
N PHE A 3 2.40 -2.00 11.02
CA PHE A 3 1.72 -1.63 9.78
C PHE A 3 2.72 -1.19 8.70
N PRO A 4 2.41 -1.33 7.39
CA PRO A 4 3.30 -0.86 6.33
C PRO A 4 3.40 0.66 6.32
N LEU A 5 4.64 1.15 6.31
CA LEU A 5 4.98 2.56 6.27
C LEU A 5 5.84 2.80 5.03
N THR A 6 5.42 3.66 4.13
CA THR A 6 6.20 4.02 2.93
C THR A 6 7.60 4.47 3.28
N VAL A 7 8.56 4.13 2.41
CA VAL A 7 9.96 4.53 2.57
C VAL A 7 10.51 5.00 1.24
N ARG A 8 11.19 6.15 1.25
CA ARG A 8 11.93 6.66 0.10
C ARG A 8 13.42 6.46 0.35
N LEU A 9 14.00 5.44 -0.29
CA LEU A 9 15.44 5.19 -0.24
C LEU A 9 16.20 6.18 -1.15
N ASP A 10 15.55 6.60 -2.23
CA ASP A 10 16.00 7.59 -3.20
C ASP A 10 14.78 8.23 -3.91
N ASP A 11 15.03 8.98 -4.99
CA ASP A 11 13.99 9.67 -5.77
C ASP A 11 13.31 8.81 -6.86
N SER A 12 13.61 7.51 -6.97
CA SER A 12 13.14 6.65 -8.06
C SER A 12 11.62 6.60 -8.18
N ASP A 13 10.90 6.58 -7.05
CA ASP A 13 9.43 6.54 -7.01
C ASP A 13 8.80 7.72 -7.79
N THR A 14 9.45 8.90 -7.80
CA THR A 14 8.97 10.10 -8.52
C THR A 14 9.12 9.99 -10.04
N HIS A 15 9.99 9.09 -10.50
CA HIS A 15 10.23 8.85 -11.91
C HIS A 15 9.35 7.72 -12.47
N ILE A 16 9.02 6.71 -11.65
CA ILE A 16 8.26 5.53 -12.07
C ILE A 16 6.75 5.66 -11.87
N PHE A 17 6.29 6.47 -10.91
CA PHE A 17 4.87 6.66 -10.63
C PHE A 17 4.35 8.00 -11.14
N GLU A 18 3.05 8.05 -11.42
CA GLU A 18 2.39 9.31 -11.77
C GLU A 18 2.31 10.24 -10.56
N ARG A 19 2.03 9.63 -9.40
CA ARG A 19 2.09 10.28 -8.10
C ARG A 19 2.84 9.37 -7.15
N ALA A 20 4.02 9.80 -6.71
CA ALA A 20 4.73 9.15 -5.63
C ALA A 20 4.10 9.51 -4.27
N ALA A 21 4.04 8.55 -3.35
CA ALA A 21 3.76 8.83 -1.95
C ALA A 21 4.99 9.43 -1.28
N GLU A 22 4.79 10.28 -0.28
CA GLU A 22 5.88 10.74 0.58
C GLU A 22 6.31 9.62 1.52
N GLY A 23 7.57 9.64 1.94
CA GLY A 23 8.06 8.69 2.94
C GLY A 23 7.44 8.94 4.30
N GLY A 24 7.01 7.88 4.98
CA GLY A 24 6.36 7.98 6.30
C GLY A 24 4.83 8.04 6.25
N GLU A 25 4.21 7.86 5.10
CA GLU A 25 2.77 7.59 5.00
C GLU A 25 2.47 6.12 5.29
N TRP A 26 1.40 5.81 6.03
CA TRP A 26 0.86 4.46 6.12
C TRP A 26 0.39 3.99 4.75
N ALA A 27 0.58 2.71 4.44
CA ALA A 27 0.30 2.18 3.12
C ALA A 27 -0.37 0.81 3.16
N ILE A 28 -1.09 0.54 2.08
CA ILE A 28 -1.70 -0.76 1.79
C ILE A 28 -1.27 -1.22 0.39
N PRO A 29 -1.46 -2.50 0.03
CA PRO A 29 -1.26 -2.93 -1.34
C PRO A 29 -2.09 -2.12 -2.33
N GLY A 30 -3.38 -1.87 -2.04
CA GLY A 30 -4.23 -1.02 -2.87
C GLY A 30 -4.70 -1.67 -4.17
N SER A 31 -4.84 -3.00 -4.18
CA SER A 31 -5.20 -3.76 -5.39
C SER A 31 -6.56 -3.38 -5.98
N PHE A 32 -7.48 -2.90 -5.13
CA PHE A 32 -8.80 -2.39 -5.58
C PHE A 32 -8.69 -1.27 -6.62
N VAL A 33 -7.60 -0.48 -6.62
CA VAL A 33 -7.40 0.62 -7.59
C VAL A 33 -7.34 0.08 -9.03
N PHE A 34 -6.91 -1.16 -9.21
CA PHE A 34 -6.72 -1.80 -10.52
C PHE A 34 -7.87 -2.73 -10.90
N SER A 35 -8.90 -2.87 -10.06
CA SER A 35 -10.00 -3.84 -10.24
C SER A 35 -10.81 -3.65 -11.52
N ASN A 36 -10.89 -2.41 -12.03
CA ASN A 36 -11.60 -2.07 -13.26
C ASN A 36 -10.68 -1.90 -14.49
N LEU A 37 -9.39 -2.21 -14.35
CA LEU A 37 -8.42 -2.05 -15.43
C LEU A 37 -8.21 -3.37 -16.18
N SER A 38 -8.11 -3.26 -17.51
CA SER A 38 -7.73 -4.35 -18.40
C SER A 38 -6.22 -4.40 -18.61
N ALA A 39 -5.71 -5.46 -19.25
CA ALA A 39 -4.30 -5.56 -19.60
C ALA A 39 -3.81 -4.38 -20.47
N ASP A 40 -4.67 -3.83 -21.32
CA ASP A 40 -4.35 -2.70 -22.19
C ASP A 40 -4.19 -1.38 -21.41
N ASP A 41 -4.87 -1.26 -20.26
CA ASP A 41 -4.76 -0.10 -19.36
C ASP A 41 -3.50 -0.16 -18.47
N LEU A 42 -2.95 -1.36 -18.25
CA LEU A 42 -1.78 -1.61 -17.40
C LEU A 42 -0.45 -1.34 -18.12
N THR A 43 -0.35 -0.18 -18.74
CA THR A 43 0.85 0.27 -19.48
C THR A 43 1.46 1.51 -18.84
N GLY A 44 2.72 1.82 -19.20
CA GLY A 44 3.42 3.01 -18.68
C GLY A 44 3.46 3.06 -17.15
N LYS A 45 3.25 4.27 -16.59
CA LYS A 45 3.26 4.49 -15.14
C LYS A 45 2.12 3.79 -14.39
N THR A 46 0.97 3.58 -15.04
CA THR A 46 -0.13 2.77 -14.48
C THR A 46 0.30 1.32 -14.31
N GLY A 47 0.97 0.75 -15.32
CA GLY A 47 1.57 -0.58 -15.23
C GLY A 47 2.65 -0.70 -14.15
N GLN A 48 3.46 0.35 -13.94
CA GLN A 48 4.44 0.40 -12.86
C GLN A 48 3.76 0.40 -11.48
N ALA A 49 2.75 1.26 -11.29
CA ALA A 49 1.97 1.31 -10.06
C ALA A 49 1.29 -0.03 -9.76
N PHE A 50 0.70 -0.67 -10.77
CA PHE A 50 0.14 -2.01 -10.66
C PHE A 50 1.18 -3.02 -10.18
N SER A 51 2.29 -3.11 -10.91
CA SER A 51 3.28 -4.17 -10.71
C SER A 51 4.01 -4.05 -9.38
N LEU A 52 4.26 -2.83 -8.89
CA LEU A 52 5.23 -2.58 -7.80
C LEU A 52 4.69 -1.73 -6.64
N GLY A 53 3.50 -1.13 -6.79
CA GLY A 53 3.07 -0.05 -5.90
C GLY A 53 2.35 -0.53 -4.64
N PHE A 54 2.74 0.04 -3.50
CA PHE A 54 1.88 0.21 -2.33
C PHE A 54 1.24 1.60 -2.38
N LEU A 55 -0.04 1.69 -2.04
CA LEU A 55 -0.81 2.92 -2.00
C LEU A 55 -0.65 3.60 -0.63
N GLY A 56 -0.08 4.79 -0.60
CA GLY A 56 -0.04 5.64 0.59
C GLY A 56 -1.42 6.19 0.94
N LEU A 57 -1.82 6.11 2.20
CA LEU A 57 -3.17 6.43 2.66
C LEU A 57 -3.40 7.91 2.95
N ALA A 58 -2.34 8.73 3.02
CA ALA A 58 -2.48 10.17 3.19
C ALA A 58 -2.57 10.89 1.84
N SER A 59 -1.69 10.52 0.90
CA SER A 59 -1.62 11.16 -0.42
C SER A 59 -2.39 10.42 -1.51
N PHE A 60 -2.68 9.12 -1.33
CA PHE A 60 -3.08 8.21 -2.42
C PHE A 60 -2.08 8.21 -3.58
N GLY A 61 -0.79 8.41 -3.26
CA GLY A 61 0.35 8.16 -4.14
C GLY A 61 0.90 6.75 -3.97
N TRP A 62 1.83 6.38 -4.84
CA TRP A 62 2.46 5.07 -4.86
C TRP A 62 3.86 5.10 -4.28
N SER A 63 4.22 4.05 -3.54
CA SER A 63 5.61 3.77 -3.17
C SER A 63 5.98 2.36 -3.57
N SER A 64 7.19 2.17 -4.09
CA SER A 64 7.67 0.85 -4.50
C SER A 64 8.05 -0.04 -3.32
N LEU A 65 8.31 0.58 -2.16
CA LEU A 65 8.77 -0.09 -0.95
C LEU A 65 8.04 0.44 0.28
N VAL A 66 7.77 -0.47 1.19
CA VAL A 66 7.30 -0.15 2.54
C VAL A 66 8.23 -0.78 3.54
N LYS A 67 8.32 -0.18 4.73
CA LYS A 67 8.94 -0.77 5.89
C LYS A 67 7.89 -1.15 6.92
N VAL A 68 8.20 -2.11 7.78
CA VAL A 68 7.37 -2.41 8.94
C VAL A 68 7.52 -1.28 9.97
N GLY A 69 6.47 -0.48 10.14
CA GLY A 69 6.36 0.59 11.13
C GLY A 69 5.57 0.18 12.37
N GLU A 70 5.66 1.00 13.42
CA GLU A 70 4.84 0.88 14.63
C GLU A 70 3.71 1.92 14.57
N MET A 71 2.47 1.44 14.48
CA MET A 71 1.26 2.25 14.41
C MET A 71 0.55 2.24 15.77
N PRO A 72 0.20 3.40 16.34
CA PRO A 72 -0.70 3.48 17.50
C PRO A 72 -2.11 2.98 17.16
N ASP A 73 -2.73 2.21 18.05
CA ASP A 73 -4.04 1.60 17.78
C ASP A 73 -5.15 2.64 17.51
N ALA A 74 -5.05 3.84 18.10
CA ALA A 74 -5.98 4.95 17.84
C ALA A 74 -5.92 5.47 16.39
N GLU A 75 -4.78 5.28 15.71
CA GLU A 75 -4.59 5.71 14.33
C GLU A 75 -5.27 4.76 13.34
N TYR A 76 -5.37 3.48 13.68
CA TYR A 76 -5.99 2.45 12.84
C TYR A 76 -7.45 2.78 12.49
N GLU A 77 -8.26 3.12 13.48
CA GLU A 77 -9.68 3.47 13.23
C GLU A 77 -9.81 4.77 12.43
N THR A 78 -8.88 5.70 12.58
CA THR A 78 -8.86 6.95 11.80
C THR A 78 -8.54 6.66 10.33
N LEU A 79 -7.60 5.75 10.07
CA LEU A 79 -7.29 5.27 8.71
C LEU A 79 -8.46 4.52 8.08
N ALA A 80 -9.14 3.65 8.84
CA ALA A 80 -10.29 2.91 8.35
C ALA A 80 -11.41 3.85 7.87
N ASN A 81 -11.72 4.88 8.67
CA ASN A 81 -12.70 5.90 8.30
C ASN A 81 -12.24 6.74 7.10
N SER A 82 -10.95 7.12 7.05
CA SER A 82 -10.41 7.91 5.94
C SER A 82 -10.42 7.14 4.61
N LEU A 83 -10.10 5.84 4.64
CA LEU A 83 -10.16 4.97 3.48
C LEU A 83 -11.61 4.70 3.04
N ALA A 84 -12.53 4.51 3.99
CA ALA A 84 -13.96 4.37 3.69
C ALA A 84 -14.53 5.63 3.00
N LEU A 85 -14.16 6.83 3.49
CA LEU A 85 -14.49 8.09 2.84
C LEU A 85 -13.92 8.15 1.41
N HIS A 86 -12.70 7.66 1.20
CA HIS A 86 -12.10 7.59 -0.12
C HIS A 86 -12.85 6.64 -1.06
N PHE A 87 -13.31 5.49 -0.57
CA PHE A 87 -14.15 4.56 -1.34
C PHE A 87 -15.46 5.19 -1.79
N VAL A 88 -16.14 5.92 -0.91
CA VAL A 88 -17.36 6.67 -1.28
C VAL A 88 -17.04 7.73 -2.33
N ALA A 89 -15.98 8.50 -2.13
CA ALA A 89 -15.64 9.62 -3.00
C ALA A 89 -15.11 9.22 -4.39
N ARG A 90 -14.46 8.06 -4.52
CA ARG A 90 -13.71 7.67 -5.73
C ARG A 90 -14.11 6.35 -6.35
N TYR A 91 -14.65 5.42 -5.56
CA TYR A 91 -14.93 4.04 -5.98
C TYR A 91 -16.41 3.67 -5.91
N GLY A 92 -17.28 4.64 -5.61
CA GLY A 92 -18.73 4.50 -5.73
C GLY A 92 -19.41 3.72 -4.60
N ALA A 93 -18.76 3.58 -3.45
CA ALA A 93 -19.45 3.06 -2.26
C ALA A 93 -20.61 4.01 -1.88
N PRO A 94 -21.80 3.49 -1.50
CA PRO A 94 -22.99 4.32 -1.30
C PRO A 94 -22.88 5.24 -0.08
N ASP A 95 -22.27 4.76 1.00
CA ASP A 95 -22.08 5.47 2.26
C ASP A 95 -20.89 4.88 3.03
N ILE A 96 -20.49 5.57 4.11
CA ILE A 96 -19.35 5.17 4.95
C ILE A 96 -19.64 3.85 5.65
N GLU A 97 -20.88 3.62 6.11
CA GLU A 97 -21.26 2.40 6.83
C GLU A 97 -21.03 1.15 5.97
N SER A 98 -21.38 1.23 4.69
CA SER A 98 -21.19 0.17 3.70
C SER A 98 -19.72 0.04 3.26
N ALA A 99 -18.95 1.13 3.27
CA ALA A 99 -17.54 1.14 2.85
C ALA A 99 -16.57 0.68 3.95
N LEU A 100 -16.91 0.88 5.22
CA LEU A 100 -16.03 0.63 6.36
C LEU A 100 -15.58 -0.84 6.49
N PRO A 101 -16.41 -1.87 6.23
CA PRO A 101 -15.96 -3.26 6.24
C PRO A 101 -14.85 -3.51 5.23
N ALA A 102 -15.01 -3.08 3.97
CA ALA A 102 -14.00 -3.22 2.94
C ALA A 102 -12.72 -2.45 3.28
N ALA A 103 -12.84 -1.25 3.84
CA ALA A 103 -11.68 -0.48 4.29
C ALA A 103 -10.90 -1.22 5.40
N ARG A 104 -11.60 -1.86 6.33
CA ARG A 104 -10.96 -2.66 7.40
C ARG A 104 -10.29 -3.92 6.85
N GLU A 105 -10.88 -4.60 5.87
CA GLU A 105 -10.26 -5.76 5.22
C GLU A 105 -8.92 -5.40 4.56
N GLU A 106 -8.84 -4.26 3.87
CA GLU A 106 -7.59 -3.76 3.29
C GLU A 106 -6.51 -3.47 4.35
N LEU A 107 -6.90 -2.85 5.47
CA LEU A 107 -5.97 -2.58 6.58
C LEU A 107 -5.55 -3.85 7.32
N GLU A 108 -6.46 -4.80 7.52
CA GLU A 108 -6.17 -6.08 8.15
C GLU A 108 -5.19 -6.88 7.29
N PHE A 109 -5.41 -6.93 5.97
CA PHE A 109 -4.49 -7.57 5.04
C PHE A 109 -3.10 -6.91 5.11
N ALA A 110 -3.03 -5.57 5.09
CA ALA A 110 -1.76 -4.84 5.21
C ALA A 110 -1.03 -5.10 6.54
N THR A 111 -1.79 -5.28 7.63
CA THR A 111 -1.25 -5.70 8.94
C THR A 111 -0.61 -7.08 8.86
N GLY A 112 -1.24 -8.03 8.15
CA GLY A 112 -0.71 -9.38 7.93
C GLY A 112 0.62 -9.43 7.18
N LEU A 113 0.93 -8.42 6.36
CA LEU A 113 2.24 -8.30 5.70
C LEU A 113 3.38 -7.99 6.69
N CYS A 114 3.04 -7.54 7.90
CA CYS A 114 3.99 -7.04 8.89
C CYS A 114 4.39 -8.07 9.96
N GLU A 115 4.24 -9.36 9.68
CA GLU A 115 4.76 -10.47 10.50
C GLU A 115 6.30 -10.61 10.44
N HIS A 116 6.98 -9.46 10.48
CA HIS A 116 8.43 -9.30 10.38
C HIS A 116 8.93 -8.28 11.43
N PRO A 117 10.25 -8.23 11.73
CA PRO A 117 10.81 -7.23 12.62
C PRO A 117 10.57 -5.79 12.14
N LEU A 118 10.54 -4.81 13.06
CA LEU A 118 10.45 -3.39 12.72
C LEU A 118 11.57 -2.95 11.76
N ASN A 119 11.26 -2.04 10.84
CA ASN A 119 12.15 -1.56 9.76
C ASN A 119 12.54 -2.60 8.71
N SER A 120 11.97 -3.81 8.75
CA SER A 120 12.06 -4.74 7.62
C SER A 120 11.43 -4.13 6.37
N ILE A 121 12.10 -4.24 5.22
CA ILE A 121 11.62 -3.68 3.96
C ILE A 121 10.89 -4.74 3.14
N ILE A 122 9.71 -4.39 2.65
CA ILE A 122 8.82 -5.26 1.87
C ILE A 122 8.59 -4.61 0.50
N ALA A 123 8.65 -5.45 -0.54
CA ALA A 123 8.26 -5.11 -1.90
C ALA A 123 7.05 -5.97 -2.31
N VAL A 124 6.22 -5.46 -3.22
CA VAL A 124 5.14 -6.21 -3.88
C VAL A 124 5.47 -6.40 -5.35
N ASP A 125 5.02 -7.52 -5.89
CA ASP A 125 5.06 -7.86 -7.31
C ASP A 125 3.66 -8.32 -7.72
N ARG A 126 3.06 -7.65 -8.71
CA ARG A 126 1.74 -8.02 -9.22
C ARG A 126 1.77 -8.42 -10.67
N THR A 127 0.98 -9.46 -10.97
CA THR A 127 0.72 -9.90 -12.33
C THR A 127 -0.78 -10.06 -12.54
N LEU A 128 -1.26 -9.74 -13.74
CA LEU A 128 -2.63 -10.01 -14.14
C LEU A 128 -2.64 -11.35 -14.88
N GLY A 129 -3.37 -12.33 -14.36
CA GLY A 129 -3.58 -13.63 -15.01
C GLY A 129 -5.06 -13.89 -15.28
N ASP A 130 -5.35 -15.06 -15.84
CA ASP A 130 -6.72 -15.45 -16.23
C ASP A 130 -7.70 -15.48 -15.04
N ASP A 131 -7.21 -15.74 -13.82
CA ASP A 131 -8.01 -15.77 -12.58
C ASP A 131 -8.02 -14.42 -11.83
N GLY A 132 -7.48 -13.35 -12.44
CA GLY A 132 -7.37 -12.02 -11.83
C GLY A 132 -5.96 -11.66 -11.37
N ILE A 133 -5.88 -10.72 -10.43
CA ILE A 133 -4.61 -10.18 -9.92
C ILE A 133 -3.96 -11.20 -8.99
N ARG A 134 -2.68 -11.51 -9.23
CA ARG A 134 -1.83 -12.30 -8.34
C ARG A 134 -0.76 -11.40 -7.74
N GLU A 135 -0.68 -11.41 -6.41
CA GLU A 135 0.27 -10.60 -5.65
C GLU A 135 1.31 -11.48 -4.96
N GLN A 136 2.56 -11.06 -5.01
CA GLN A 136 3.65 -11.66 -4.25
C GLN A 136 4.36 -10.60 -3.42
N PHE A 137 4.46 -10.84 -2.11
CA PHE A 137 5.14 -9.97 -1.18
C PHE A 137 6.50 -10.57 -0.83
N ARG A 138 7.56 -9.76 -0.90
CA ARG A 138 8.93 -10.21 -0.64
C ARG A 138 9.62 -9.29 0.36
N LEU A 139 10.29 -9.89 1.33
CA LEU A 139 11.22 -9.21 2.23
C LEU A 139 12.51 -8.92 1.47
N VAL A 140 12.85 -7.65 1.26
CA VAL A 140 14.03 -7.24 0.46
C VAL A 140 15.23 -6.82 1.31
N ALA A 141 15.02 -6.43 2.56
CA ALA A 141 16.10 -6.18 3.51
C ALA A 141 15.65 -6.48 4.95
N ALA A 142 16.50 -7.20 5.69
CA ALA A 142 16.37 -7.31 7.14
C ALA A 142 16.87 -6.01 7.81
N PRO A 143 16.34 -5.63 8.98
CA PRO A 143 16.78 -4.42 9.67
C PRO A 143 18.29 -4.52 9.92
N GLN A 144 19.06 -3.55 9.39
CA GLN A 144 20.46 -3.45 9.77
C GLN A 144 20.50 -3.11 11.26
N SER A 145 21.06 -4.01 12.07
CA SER A 145 21.38 -3.70 13.46
C SER A 145 22.40 -2.57 13.44
N GLN A 146 21.97 -1.33 13.64
CA GLN A 146 22.91 -0.22 13.80
C GLN A 146 23.74 -0.52 15.06
N PRO A 147 25.08 -0.55 14.98
CA PRO A 147 25.87 -0.64 16.19
C PRO A 147 25.57 0.60 17.02
N VAL A 148 25.11 0.40 18.25
CA VAL A 148 24.99 1.46 19.24
C VAL A 148 26.39 2.07 19.43
N PRO A 149 26.57 3.40 19.33
CA PRO A 149 27.86 4.05 19.52
C PRO A 149 28.41 3.84 20.94
#